data_AF-A0A9X3VCJ4-F1
#
_entry.id   AF-A0A9X3VCJ4-F1
#
_cell.length_a   1.000
_cell.length_b   1.000
_cell.length_c   1.000
_cell.angle_alpha   90.00
_cell.angle_beta   90.00
_cell.angle_gamma   90.00
#
_symmetry.space_group_name_H-M   'P 1'
#
loop_
_entity.id
_entity.type
_entity.pdbx_description
1 polymer ?
#
loop_
_entity_poly.entity_id
_entity_poly.type
_entity_poly.pdbx_seq_one_letter_code
_entity_poly.pdbx_strand_id
1 'polypeptide(L)'
;MSLAAAGVLLAGANGARLLHRIAPASQQTPSSPLLLAPMIGVIEPCILAETALPEAVEGLRATCTGPEGSAAALVESTLKSLQPAARPGLPVELGYTLPVPLLKLFRQEADGRWRIDGEMVNRLVRTLRDTPRPAILYLFSTHFSAHSPIEEALAADPANMGQTRDGPMGQDDYYDTKVFNWTFATTHNALTERRAEAARAVLDAACQLDPKERSKIRGITLLGELHHLFPNFQAGMGFDGLYRVTDYGPASVAGFREYLRAAFKRIDQFNRVVGADYASFDEVMPPSRDIRTEPMRRFTEHIDGFAHGTLPISGWAYVPKSKTGQPPRIHVYRNGEPIGETAVHWGRQDVLAAKPEFGDANTGWRMDLDFRQLPAGLHRLDVFLETAPGKLTHLGQRGIAIMDRQQTTPRLLPQRPLPAATPDATVQAHIDFPQPASSYYFNPLVPLWHAFRGQQVVDYLRYFDGVVEKSCLSDVPRYTHQIIPFTNPSWDTNKFAIEGSLRPLKGIRLGVSLYGEPTYGQSYFDWLSGRGASRYGITEFHPLKPMDAAEVQRVMEAHARHGAEFLSFFLEPRWNGHLVPRGHNIFSFDPDNALFASDQLYRSTQEALAPSRR
;
A
#
# COMPACT_ATOMS: atom_id res chain seq x y z
N MET A 1 -48.34 -28.17 -14.00
CA MET A 1 -49.37 -27.83 -12.99
C MET A 1 -48.83 -28.32 -11.65
N SER A 2 -48.74 -27.60 -10.54
CA SER A 2 -48.78 -26.18 -10.19
C SER A 2 -48.40 -26.16 -8.69
N LEU A 3 -47.80 -25.07 -8.22
CA LEU A 3 -47.73 -24.65 -6.81
C LEU A 3 -46.69 -25.32 -5.89
N ALA A 4 -45.46 -24.82 -5.98
CA ALA A 4 -44.75 -24.30 -4.80
C ALA A 4 -43.72 -23.23 -5.23
N ALA A 5 -44.16 -22.32 -6.11
CA ALA A 5 -43.48 -21.09 -6.46
C ALA A 5 -44.18 -19.93 -5.72
N ALA A 6 -43.92 -19.80 -4.41
CA ALA A 6 -44.30 -18.65 -3.60
C ALA A 6 -43.64 -18.74 -2.22
N GLY A 7 -42.34 -18.45 -2.13
CA GLY A 7 -41.63 -18.49 -0.85
C GLY A 7 -40.20 -17.95 -0.80
N VAL A 8 -39.68 -17.32 -1.86
CA VAL A 8 -38.31 -16.75 -1.86
C VAL A 8 -38.27 -15.33 -2.46
N LEU A 9 -39.32 -14.53 -2.23
CA LEU A 9 -39.31 -13.09 -2.57
C LEU A 9 -39.31 -12.19 -1.31
N LEU A 10 -38.61 -12.62 -0.25
CA LEU A 10 -38.30 -11.80 0.93
C LEU A 10 -36.81 -11.74 1.27
N ALA A 11 -35.96 -11.95 0.28
CA ALA A 11 -34.58 -11.53 0.33
C ALA A 11 -34.49 -10.14 -0.32
N GLY A 12 -34.65 -9.07 0.48
CA GLY A 12 -34.35 -7.71 0.03
C GLY A 12 -32.89 -7.54 -0.40
N ALA A 13 -32.41 -6.31 -0.58
CA ALA A 13 -31.04 -6.00 -1.02
C ALA A 13 -29.93 -6.78 -0.26
N ASN A 14 -30.20 -7.19 0.99
CA ASN A 14 -29.31 -8.04 1.80
C ASN A 14 -29.20 -9.49 1.33
N GLY A 15 -30.27 -10.11 0.82
CA GLY A 15 -30.21 -11.48 0.28
C GLY A 15 -29.62 -11.52 -1.13
N ALA A 16 -29.83 -10.47 -1.93
CA ALA A 16 -29.08 -10.28 -3.18
C ALA A 16 -27.58 -10.05 -2.92
N ARG A 17 -27.20 -9.27 -1.88
CA ARG A 17 -25.81 -9.12 -1.43
C ARG A 17 -25.20 -10.44 -0.92
N LEU A 18 -25.97 -11.24 -0.19
CA LEU A 18 -25.53 -12.54 0.30
C LEU A 18 -25.33 -13.52 -0.87
N LEU A 19 -26.24 -13.56 -1.84
CA LEU A 19 -26.08 -14.33 -3.08
C LEU A 19 -24.92 -13.81 -3.94
N HIS A 20 -24.61 -12.51 -3.96
CA HIS A 20 -23.43 -11.98 -4.66
C HIS A 20 -22.11 -12.28 -3.94
N ARG A 21 -22.12 -12.41 -2.61
CA ARG A 21 -20.96 -12.84 -1.82
C ARG A 21 -20.68 -14.35 -1.92
N ILE A 22 -21.72 -15.16 -2.18
CA ILE A 22 -21.61 -16.62 -2.26
C ILE A 22 -21.53 -17.09 -3.72
N ALA A 23 -22.02 -16.30 -4.68
CA ALA A 23 -21.86 -16.61 -6.09
C ALA A 23 -20.37 -16.54 -6.45
N PRO A 24 -19.81 -17.59 -7.10
CA PRO A 24 -18.45 -17.51 -7.61
C PRO A 24 -18.35 -16.30 -8.54
N ALA A 25 -17.30 -15.49 -8.35
CA ALA A 25 -16.98 -14.38 -9.24
C ALA A 25 -17.09 -14.86 -10.69
N SER A 26 -17.77 -14.08 -11.55
CA SER A 26 -17.93 -14.44 -12.95
C SER A 26 -16.56 -14.80 -13.51
N GLN A 27 -16.39 -16.03 -13.97
CA GLN A 27 -15.15 -16.54 -14.56
C GLN A 27 -14.82 -15.67 -15.78
N GLN A 28 -13.99 -14.64 -15.60
CA GLN A 28 -13.38 -13.95 -16.72
C GLN A 28 -12.22 -14.84 -17.18
N THR A 29 -12.36 -15.43 -18.37
CA THR A 29 -11.22 -16.08 -19.02
C THR A 29 -10.18 -14.99 -19.29
N PRO A 30 -8.95 -15.10 -18.75
CA PRO A 30 -7.91 -14.10 -19.00
C PRO A 30 -7.66 -14.02 -20.51
N SER A 31 -7.75 -12.82 -21.10
CA SER A 31 -7.45 -12.62 -22.53
C SER A 31 -5.95 -12.66 -22.82
N SER A 32 -5.10 -12.70 -21.79
CA SER A 32 -3.64 -12.75 -21.90
C SER A 32 -3.03 -13.46 -20.67
N PRO A 33 -1.87 -14.13 -20.82
CA PRO A 33 -1.13 -14.69 -19.69
C PRO A 33 -0.81 -13.63 -18.63
N LEU A 34 -0.75 -14.02 -17.36
CA LEU A 34 -0.23 -13.17 -16.29
C LEU A 34 1.25 -12.90 -16.54
N LEU A 35 1.68 -11.65 -16.54
CA LEU A 35 3.08 -11.30 -16.64
C LEU A 35 3.75 -11.39 -15.26
N LEU A 36 4.61 -12.38 -15.05
CA LEU A 36 5.48 -12.43 -13.88
C LEU A 36 6.69 -11.53 -14.15
N ALA A 37 6.75 -10.38 -13.50
CA ALA A 37 7.74 -9.33 -13.77
C ALA A 37 8.52 -8.98 -12.50
N PRO A 38 9.41 -9.86 -11.99
CA PRO A 38 10.23 -9.55 -10.83
C PRO A 38 11.02 -8.26 -11.05
N MET A 39 11.10 -7.45 -10.00
CA MET A 39 11.96 -6.29 -9.96
C MET A 39 13.35 -6.75 -9.51
N ILE A 40 14.30 -6.68 -10.44
CA ILE A 40 15.68 -7.08 -10.17
C ILE A 40 16.38 -5.89 -9.53
N GLY A 41 16.63 -5.97 -8.22
CA GLY A 41 17.49 -4.99 -7.57
C GLY A 41 18.88 -5.10 -8.20
N VAL A 42 19.65 -4.02 -8.33
CA VAL A 42 21.05 -4.05 -8.85
C VAL A 42 21.16 -4.21 -10.36
N ILE A 43 20.23 -3.65 -11.13
CA ILE A 43 20.64 -3.19 -12.47
C ILE A 43 21.56 -1.96 -12.37
N GLU A 44 21.65 -1.35 -11.18
CA GLU A 44 22.43 -0.16 -10.86
C GLU A 44 23.92 -0.28 -11.18
N PRO A 45 24.69 -1.32 -10.85
CA PRO A 45 26.10 -1.39 -11.24
C PRO A 45 26.29 -1.29 -12.75
N CYS A 46 25.31 -1.78 -13.52
CA CYS A 46 25.31 -1.67 -14.96
C CYS A 46 24.86 -0.30 -15.46
N ILE A 47 23.86 0.31 -14.81
CA ILE A 47 23.38 1.65 -15.14
C ILE A 47 24.40 2.73 -14.75
N LEU A 48 24.97 2.63 -13.55
CA LEU A 48 25.97 3.52 -12.98
C LEU A 48 27.39 3.27 -13.52
N ALA A 49 27.62 2.13 -14.18
CA ALA A 49 28.95 1.65 -14.58
C ALA A 49 29.96 1.67 -13.42
N GLU A 50 29.61 1.00 -12.31
CA GLU A 50 30.51 0.86 -11.17
C GLU A 50 31.84 0.22 -11.60
N THR A 51 32.93 0.80 -11.12
CA THR A 51 34.29 0.45 -11.59
C THR A 51 34.92 -0.72 -10.86
N ALA A 52 34.35 -1.15 -9.73
CA ALA A 52 34.87 -2.23 -8.90
C ALA A 52 33.77 -3.25 -8.59
N LEU A 53 33.81 -4.37 -9.31
CA LEU A 53 32.99 -5.55 -9.04
C LEU A 53 33.89 -6.67 -8.47
N PRO A 54 33.38 -7.54 -7.58
CA PRO A 54 34.13 -8.72 -7.14
C PRO A 54 34.54 -9.61 -8.33
N GLU A 55 35.66 -10.33 -8.20
CA GLU A 55 36.21 -11.22 -9.23
C GLU A 55 35.16 -12.19 -9.80
N ALA A 56 34.33 -12.78 -8.93
CA ALA A 56 33.27 -13.73 -9.31
C ALA A 56 32.21 -13.15 -10.28
N VAL A 57 32.07 -11.82 -10.33
CA VAL A 57 31.11 -11.12 -11.19
C VAL A 57 31.78 -10.09 -12.10
N GLU A 58 33.12 -10.08 -12.20
CA GLU A 58 33.87 -9.08 -12.98
C GLU A 58 33.51 -9.11 -14.48
N GLY A 59 33.24 -10.31 -15.02
CA GLY A 59 32.80 -10.49 -16.40
C GLY A 59 31.51 -9.74 -16.77
N LEU A 60 30.70 -9.35 -15.78
CA LEU A 60 29.50 -8.52 -15.96
C LEU A 60 29.85 -7.14 -16.53
N ARG A 61 30.97 -6.55 -16.09
CA ARG A 61 31.38 -5.18 -16.45
C ARG A 61 31.48 -4.97 -17.95
N ALA A 62 32.00 -5.96 -18.68
CA ALA A 62 32.16 -5.90 -20.12
C ALA A 62 30.81 -5.79 -20.87
N THR A 63 29.72 -6.31 -20.28
CA THR A 63 28.37 -6.25 -20.86
C THR A 63 27.66 -4.94 -20.54
N CYS A 64 28.03 -4.30 -19.42
CA CYS A 64 27.32 -3.13 -18.91
C CYS A 64 27.95 -1.79 -19.30
N THR A 65 29.20 -1.80 -19.76
CA THR A 65 29.97 -0.59 -20.08
C THR A 65 30.17 -0.41 -21.59
N GLY A 66 30.62 0.78 -22.00
CA GLY A 66 30.86 1.11 -23.40
C GLY A 66 29.61 1.63 -24.14
N PRO A 67 29.73 1.97 -25.44
CA PRO A 67 28.66 2.63 -26.21
C PRO A 67 27.37 1.80 -26.33
N GLU A 68 27.48 0.48 -26.30
CA GLU A 68 26.35 -0.47 -26.37
C GLU A 68 26.04 -1.12 -25.02
N GLY A 69 26.70 -0.71 -23.94
CA GLY A 69 26.56 -1.34 -22.63
C GLY A 69 25.12 -1.25 -22.10
N SER A 70 24.61 -2.36 -21.55
CA SER A 70 23.27 -2.44 -20.96
C SER A 70 23.21 -3.48 -19.84
N ALA A 71 22.16 -3.44 -19.01
CA ALA A 71 21.96 -4.42 -17.96
C ALA A 71 21.28 -5.72 -18.47
N ALA A 72 21.06 -5.86 -19.79
CA ALA A 72 20.25 -6.95 -20.33
C ALA A 72 20.84 -8.34 -20.07
N ALA A 73 22.17 -8.45 -20.12
CA ALA A 73 22.85 -9.71 -19.80
C ALA A 73 22.64 -10.10 -18.33
N LEU A 74 22.66 -9.14 -17.40
CA LEU A 74 22.40 -9.39 -15.98
C LEU A 74 20.95 -9.82 -15.75
N VAL A 75 20.00 -9.12 -16.38
CA VAL A 75 18.58 -9.45 -16.32
C VAL A 75 18.37 -10.89 -16.80
N GLU A 76 18.92 -11.26 -17.96
CA GLU A 76 18.78 -12.63 -18.48
C GLU A 76 19.50 -13.68 -17.62
N SER A 77 20.69 -13.38 -17.09
CA SER A 77 21.42 -14.29 -16.20
C SER A 77 20.63 -14.59 -14.92
N THR A 78 20.00 -13.55 -14.36
CA THR A 78 19.16 -13.65 -13.18
C THR A 78 17.89 -14.44 -13.47
N LEU A 79 17.14 -14.08 -14.52
CA LEU A 79 15.87 -14.74 -14.87
C LEU A 79 16.05 -16.19 -15.33
N LYS A 80 17.19 -16.54 -15.94
CA LYS A 80 17.52 -17.94 -16.26
C LYS A 80 17.73 -18.79 -14.99
N SER A 81 18.18 -18.19 -13.90
CA SER A 81 18.27 -18.88 -12.61
C SER A 81 16.88 -19.22 -12.06
N LEU A 82 15.91 -18.31 -12.24
CA LEU A 82 14.52 -18.50 -11.82
C LEU A 82 13.72 -19.42 -12.76
N GLN A 83 13.93 -19.33 -14.08
CA GLN A 83 13.30 -20.19 -15.09
C GLN A 83 14.37 -20.71 -16.08
N PRO A 84 15.02 -21.84 -15.78
CA PRO A 84 16.07 -22.40 -16.63
C PRO A 84 15.57 -22.86 -18.01
N ALA A 85 14.31 -23.28 -18.10
CA ALA A 85 13.66 -23.69 -19.33
C ALA A 85 12.23 -23.15 -19.39
N ALA A 86 11.84 -22.64 -20.56
CA ALA A 86 10.46 -22.22 -20.78
C ALA A 86 9.51 -23.42 -20.68
N ARG A 87 8.31 -23.18 -20.11
CA ARG A 87 7.23 -24.17 -20.03
C ARG A 87 6.12 -23.78 -21.00
N PRO A 88 6.03 -24.41 -22.19
CA PRO A 88 4.94 -24.14 -23.12
C PRO A 88 3.57 -24.39 -22.48
N GLY A 89 2.62 -23.49 -22.72
CA GLY A 89 1.24 -23.63 -22.23
C GLY A 89 0.98 -23.23 -20.78
N LEU A 90 1.99 -22.75 -20.04
CA LEU A 90 1.77 -22.13 -18.74
C LEU A 90 1.04 -20.78 -18.93
N PRO A 91 -0.03 -20.46 -18.16
CA PRO A 91 -0.75 -19.19 -18.27
C PRO A 91 0.01 -18.00 -17.64
N VAL A 92 1.35 -18.10 -17.60
CA VAL A 92 2.27 -17.11 -17.02
C VAL A 92 3.41 -16.88 -18.01
N GLU A 93 3.70 -15.61 -18.29
CA GLU A 93 4.83 -15.17 -19.09
C GLU A 93 5.89 -14.53 -18.17
N LEU A 94 7.16 -14.96 -18.26
CA LEU A 94 8.24 -14.39 -17.44
C LEU A 94 8.88 -13.17 -18.13
N GLY A 95 8.68 -12.01 -17.52
CA GLY A 95 9.32 -10.75 -17.87
C GLY A 95 10.16 -10.19 -16.73
N TYR A 96 10.21 -8.87 -16.61
CA TYR A 96 10.90 -8.16 -15.54
C TYR A 96 10.30 -6.78 -15.31
N THR A 97 10.54 -6.21 -14.13
CA THR A 97 10.28 -4.80 -13.84
C THR A 97 11.61 -4.04 -13.91
N LEU A 98 11.68 -3.00 -14.75
CA LEU A 98 12.83 -2.11 -14.88
C LEU A 98 12.61 -0.87 -13.98
N PRO A 99 13.22 -0.80 -12.79
CA PRO A 99 13.19 0.41 -11.97
C PRO A 99 14.02 1.52 -12.62
N VAL A 100 13.42 2.70 -12.73
CA VAL A 100 14.04 3.92 -13.26
C VAL A 100 14.06 4.97 -12.15
N PRO A 101 15.13 5.03 -11.34
CA PRO A 101 15.23 5.99 -10.23
C PRO A 101 15.40 7.41 -10.76
N LEU A 102 14.30 8.16 -10.87
CA LEU A 102 14.24 9.43 -11.60
C LEU A 102 15.29 10.44 -11.12
N LEU A 103 15.46 10.60 -9.79
CA LEU A 103 16.42 11.55 -9.22
C LEU A 103 17.89 11.08 -9.35
N LYS A 104 18.14 9.79 -9.60
CA LYS A 104 19.49 9.28 -9.84
C LYS A 104 20.00 9.58 -11.24
N LEU A 105 19.10 9.93 -12.16
CA LEU A 105 19.44 10.31 -13.54
C LEU A 105 20.10 11.68 -13.64
N PHE A 106 20.28 12.40 -12.53
CA PHE A 106 20.93 13.70 -12.52
C PHE A 106 22.39 13.58 -12.10
N ARG A 107 23.26 14.24 -12.86
CA ARG A 107 24.64 14.52 -12.48
C ARG A 107 24.83 16.01 -12.25
N GLN A 108 25.77 16.33 -11.37
CA GLN A 108 26.18 17.72 -11.15
C GLN A 108 27.30 18.07 -12.12
N GLU A 109 27.11 19.14 -12.89
CA GLU A 109 28.14 19.72 -13.75
C GLU A 109 29.15 20.53 -12.92
N ALA A 110 30.31 20.85 -13.49
CA ALA A 110 31.37 21.60 -12.80
C ALA A 110 30.94 23.00 -12.31
N ASP A 111 29.90 23.58 -12.91
CA ASP A 111 29.30 24.86 -12.53
C ASP A 111 28.21 24.73 -11.44
N GLY A 112 28.02 23.52 -10.89
CA GLY A 112 27.06 23.22 -9.84
C GLY A 112 25.64 22.93 -10.34
N ARG A 113 25.34 23.08 -11.63
CA ARG A 113 24.01 22.80 -12.19
C ARG A 113 23.76 21.31 -12.33
N TRP A 114 22.52 20.90 -12.09
CA TRP A 114 22.05 19.53 -12.34
C TRP A 114 21.60 19.37 -13.78
N ARG A 115 22.07 18.30 -14.44
CA ARG A 115 21.63 17.89 -15.78
C ARG A 115 21.35 16.39 -15.82
N ILE A 116 20.47 15.98 -16.72
CA ILE A 116 20.26 14.57 -17.02
C ILE A 116 21.54 13.94 -17.55
N ASP A 117 21.94 12.82 -16.96
CA ASP A 117 22.96 11.94 -17.47
C ASP A 117 22.39 11.12 -18.64
N GLY A 118 22.61 11.62 -19.85
CA GLY A 118 22.11 10.97 -21.07
C GLY A 118 22.66 9.56 -21.29
N GLU A 119 23.88 9.26 -20.82
CA GLU A 119 24.42 7.91 -20.97
C GLU A 119 23.74 6.92 -20.01
N MET A 120 23.42 7.37 -18.79
CA MET A 120 22.62 6.58 -17.86
C MET A 120 21.22 6.26 -18.43
N VAL A 121 20.57 7.27 -19.03
CA VAL A 121 19.28 7.10 -19.74
C VAL A 121 19.41 6.11 -20.90
N ASN A 122 20.47 6.24 -21.71
CA ASN A 122 20.69 5.35 -22.84
C ASN A 122 20.93 3.90 -22.39
N ARG A 123 21.65 3.64 -21.29
CA ARG A 123 21.82 2.28 -20.74
C ARG A 123 20.50 1.64 -20.29
N LEU A 124 19.62 2.42 -19.67
CA LEU A 124 18.28 1.97 -19.29
C LEU A 124 17.46 1.57 -20.52
N VAL A 125 17.46 2.40 -21.56
CA VAL A 125 16.71 2.15 -22.79
C VAL A 125 17.34 1.03 -23.63
N ARG A 126 18.67 0.92 -23.67
CA ARG A 126 19.35 -0.25 -24.26
C ARG A 126 19.04 -1.54 -23.50
N THR A 127 18.84 -1.48 -22.18
CA THR A 127 18.37 -2.65 -21.43
C THR A 127 16.98 -3.09 -21.91
N LEU A 128 16.06 -2.15 -22.14
CA LEU A 128 14.77 -2.45 -22.78
C LEU A 128 14.95 -3.02 -24.19
N ARG A 129 15.88 -2.51 -24.99
CA ARG A 129 16.19 -3.01 -26.34
C ARG A 129 16.74 -4.43 -26.33
N ASP A 130 17.73 -4.69 -25.48
CA ASP A 130 18.57 -5.89 -25.56
C ASP A 130 17.98 -7.08 -24.78
N THR A 131 17.14 -6.84 -23.76
CA THR A 131 16.45 -7.91 -23.04
C THR A 131 15.30 -8.45 -23.91
N PRO A 132 15.28 -9.75 -24.26
CA PRO A 132 14.26 -10.32 -25.16
C PRO A 132 12.85 -10.44 -24.53
N ARG A 133 12.72 -10.17 -23.23
CA ARG A 133 11.50 -10.38 -22.45
C ARG A 133 10.64 -9.12 -22.32
N PRO A 134 9.33 -9.27 -22.08
CA PRO A 134 8.47 -8.13 -21.76
C PRO A 134 8.88 -7.45 -20.45
N ALA A 135 8.63 -6.14 -20.37
CA ALA A 135 9.01 -5.28 -19.26
C ALA A 135 7.82 -4.51 -18.69
N ILE A 136 7.83 -4.31 -17.38
CA ILE A 136 7.12 -3.22 -16.71
C ILE A 136 8.13 -2.10 -16.48
N LEU A 137 7.87 -0.90 -17.00
CA LEU A 137 8.71 0.27 -16.77
C LEU A 137 8.27 0.98 -15.50
N TYR A 138 9.11 1.01 -14.47
CA TYR A 138 8.77 1.64 -13.20
C TYR A 138 9.48 2.99 -13.07
N LEU A 139 8.72 4.09 -13.19
CA LEU A 139 9.23 5.46 -13.02
C LEU A 139 9.41 5.79 -11.52
N PHE A 140 10.41 5.18 -10.89
CA PHE A 140 10.69 5.21 -9.45
C PHE A 140 10.97 6.63 -8.90
N SER A 141 10.15 7.05 -7.95
CA SER A 141 10.13 8.36 -7.30
C SER A 141 9.37 8.34 -5.96
N THR A 142 9.63 7.30 -5.17
CA THR A 142 9.08 7.13 -3.81
C THR A 142 9.79 8.04 -2.80
N HIS A 143 9.37 7.97 -1.54
CA HIS A 143 10.01 8.58 -0.38
C HIS A 143 11.33 7.88 0.02
N PHE A 144 11.58 6.64 -0.43
CA PHE A 144 12.87 5.97 -0.25
C PHE A 144 13.97 6.60 -1.12
N SER A 145 15.15 6.82 -0.52
CA SER A 145 16.31 7.38 -1.23
C SER A 145 16.74 6.50 -2.40
N ALA A 146 17.04 7.14 -3.52
CA ALA A 146 17.73 6.52 -4.66
C ALA A 146 19.26 6.55 -4.51
N HIS A 147 19.76 7.02 -3.36
CA HIS A 147 21.15 7.34 -3.08
C HIS A 147 21.75 8.29 -4.12
N SER A 148 21.03 9.38 -4.43
CA SER A 148 21.44 10.38 -5.41
C SER A 148 21.86 11.70 -4.75
N PRO A 149 23.00 12.30 -5.12
CA PRO A 149 23.44 13.58 -4.56
C PRO A 149 22.45 14.74 -4.73
N ILE A 150 21.57 14.70 -5.74
CA ILE A 150 20.53 15.73 -5.93
C ILE A 150 19.46 15.71 -4.83
N GLU A 151 19.26 14.57 -4.15
CA GLU A 151 18.25 14.44 -3.10
C GLU A 151 18.56 15.40 -1.93
N GLU A 152 19.80 15.41 -1.45
CA GLU A 152 20.22 16.32 -0.38
C GLU A 152 20.10 17.80 -0.80
N ALA A 153 20.44 18.11 -2.06
CA ALA A 153 20.30 19.47 -2.60
C ALA A 153 18.83 19.92 -2.69
N LEU A 154 17.93 19.03 -3.07
CA LEU A 154 16.48 19.31 -3.13
C LEU A 154 15.88 19.40 -1.72
N ALA A 155 16.31 18.55 -0.79
CA ALA A 155 15.84 18.53 0.59
C ALA A 155 16.23 19.77 1.39
N ALA A 156 17.31 20.46 0.99
CA ALA A 156 17.72 21.72 1.59
C ALA A 156 16.70 22.85 1.36
N ASP A 157 15.84 22.75 0.34
CA ASP A 157 14.73 23.68 0.12
C ASP A 157 13.44 23.16 0.78
N PRO A 158 12.92 23.84 1.81
CA PRO A 158 11.70 23.41 2.50
C PRO A 158 10.44 23.41 1.62
N ALA A 159 10.47 24.05 0.44
CA ALA A 159 9.38 23.96 -0.54
C ALA A 159 9.26 22.58 -1.22
N ASN A 160 10.29 21.73 -1.09
CA ASN A 160 10.29 20.34 -1.57
C ASN A 160 9.90 19.34 -0.46
N MET A 161 9.76 19.80 0.79
CA MET A 161 9.51 18.94 1.95
C MET A 161 8.06 19.07 2.43
N GLY A 162 7.44 17.94 2.74
CA GLY A 162 6.11 17.88 3.34
C GLY A 162 6.14 18.51 4.73
N GLN A 163 5.11 19.28 5.08
CA GLN A 163 5.10 20.01 6.35
C GLN A 163 4.07 19.43 7.31
N THR A 164 4.44 19.26 8.57
CA THR A 164 3.44 19.11 9.64
C THR A 164 3.04 20.50 10.15
N ARG A 165 2.12 20.55 11.11
CA ARG A 165 1.84 21.80 11.85
C ARG A 165 3.07 22.44 12.50
N ASP A 166 4.12 21.66 12.76
CA ASP A 166 5.33 22.11 13.44
C ASP A 166 6.41 22.58 12.44
N GLY A 167 6.17 22.44 11.13
CA GLY A 167 7.05 22.88 10.05
C GLY A 167 7.44 21.78 9.06
N PRO A 168 8.34 22.10 8.11
CA PRO A 168 8.87 21.13 7.15
C PRO A 168 9.51 19.93 7.84
N MET A 169 9.19 18.73 7.35
CA MET A 169 9.84 17.50 7.80
C MET A 169 11.19 17.33 7.12
N GLY A 170 12.14 16.73 7.84
CA GLY A 170 13.46 16.41 7.32
C GLY A 170 13.52 15.02 6.70
N GLN A 171 14.61 14.31 6.97
CA GLN A 171 14.78 12.89 6.65
C GLN A 171 14.34 12.02 7.82
N ASP A 172 14.06 10.76 7.52
CA ASP A 172 13.78 9.69 8.47
C ASP A 172 14.49 8.41 7.99
N ASP A 173 14.38 7.33 8.76
CA ASP A 173 14.90 6.01 8.39
C ASP A 173 13.77 4.97 8.38
N TYR A 174 13.92 3.97 7.51
CA TYR A 174 13.08 2.77 7.49
C TYR A 174 13.97 1.56 7.26
N TYR A 175 14.19 0.79 8.34
CA TYR A 175 15.28 -0.20 8.40
C TYR A 175 16.63 0.45 8.05
N ASP A 176 17.35 -0.08 7.06
CA ASP A 176 18.65 0.43 6.63
C ASP A 176 18.55 1.45 5.47
N THR A 177 17.34 1.96 5.17
CA THR A 177 17.08 2.85 4.04
C THR A 177 16.62 4.23 4.51
N LYS A 178 17.30 5.27 3.99
CA LYS A 178 16.90 6.67 4.19
C LYS A 178 15.56 6.96 3.53
N VAL A 179 14.73 7.72 4.24
CA VAL A 179 13.45 8.25 3.76
C VAL A 179 13.51 9.77 3.72
N PHE A 180 13.13 10.34 2.58
CA PHE A 180 12.93 11.77 2.42
C PHE A 180 11.45 12.10 2.46
N ASN A 181 11.09 13.06 3.32
CA ASN A 181 9.72 13.47 3.49
C ASN A 181 9.26 14.46 2.42
N TRP A 182 9.28 14.02 1.16
CA TRP A 182 8.94 14.82 0.00
C TRP A 182 7.50 15.34 0.03
N THR A 183 7.31 16.61 -0.32
CA THR A 183 5.96 17.13 -0.61
C THR A 183 5.53 16.79 -2.03
N PHE A 184 4.25 16.52 -2.18
CA PHE A 184 3.52 16.47 -3.45
C PHE A 184 2.28 17.37 -3.40
N ALA A 185 2.20 18.27 -2.41
CA ALA A 185 1.08 19.18 -2.21
C ALA A 185 0.89 20.18 -3.37
N THR A 186 1.95 20.38 -4.17
CA THR A 186 1.99 21.23 -5.36
C THR A 186 2.87 20.58 -6.41
N THR A 187 2.57 20.85 -7.68
CA THR A 187 3.43 20.50 -8.82
C THR A 187 4.42 21.62 -9.18
N HIS A 188 4.36 22.75 -8.47
CA HIS A 188 5.16 23.95 -8.71
C HIS A 188 6.32 24.05 -7.71
N ASN A 189 7.25 23.09 -7.76
CA ASN A 189 8.48 23.10 -6.98
C ASN A 189 9.62 22.39 -7.73
N ALA A 190 10.86 22.64 -7.30
CA ALA A 190 12.05 22.10 -7.94
C ALA A 190 12.05 20.56 -7.96
N LEU A 191 11.58 19.91 -6.88
CA LEU A 191 11.46 18.44 -6.83
C LEU A 191 10.60 17.90 -7.98
N THR A 192 9.39 18.44 -8.15
CA THR A 192 8.46 17.97 -9.18
C THR A 192 8.97 18.29 -10.58
N GLU A 193 9.61 19.45 -10.77
CA GLU A 193 10.27 19.82 -12.02
C GLU A 193 11.34 18.79 -12.41
N ARG A 194 12.23 18.42 -11.47
CA ARG A 194 13.30 17.42 -11.70
C ARG A 194 12.76 16.03 -11.96
N ARG A 195 11.77 15.59 -11.20
CA ARG A 195 11.10 14.30 -11.44
C ARG A 195 10.48 14.24 -12.84
N ALA A 196 9.79 15.31 -13.26
CA ALA A 196 9.17 15.36 -14.58
C ALA A 196 10.20 15.48 -15.72
N GLU A 197 11.31 16.20 -15.50
CA GLU A 197 12.45 16.27 -16.44
C GLU A 197 13.07 14.89 -16.67
N ALA A 198 13.37 14.16 -15.60
CA ALA A 198 13.91 12.79 -15.67
C ALA A 198 12.93 11.82 -16.34
N ALA A 199 11.64 11.88 -15.99
CA ALA A 199 10.63 11.03 -16.62
C ALA A 199 10.54 11.27 -18.13
N ARG A 200 10.51 12.54 -18.57
CA ARG A 200 10.52 12.89 -20.00
C ARG A 200 11.76 12.37 -20.71
N ALA A 201 12.96 12.54 -20.14
CA ALA A 201 14.18 12.06 -20.76
C ALA A 201 14.15 10.55 -21.06
N VAL A 202 13.64 9.75 -20.12
CA VAL A 202 13.52 8.29 -20.28
C VAL A 202 12.45 7.94 -21.32
N LEU A 203 11.29 8.60 -21.26
CA LEU A 203 10.20 8.38 -22.22
C LEU A 203 10.63 8.75 -23.64
N ASP A 204 11.28 9.90 -23.82
CA ASP A 204 11.76 10.40 -25.12
C ASP A 204 12.80 9.45 -25.70
N ALA A 205 13.73 8.94 -24.89
CA ALA A 205 14.72 7.96 -25.30
C ALA A 205 14.07 6.60 -25.64
N ALA A 206 13.11 6.12 -24.82
CA ALA A 206 12.35 4.92 -25.14
C ALA A 206 11.53 5.05 -26.42
N CYS A 207 11.10 6.27 -26.77
CA CYS A 207 10.41 6.56 -28.01
C CYS A 207 11.29 6.46 -29.26
N GLN A 208 12.62 6.50 -29.12
CA GLN A 208 13.56 6.29 -30.22
C GLN A 208 13.80 4.79 -30.51
N LEU A 209 13.33 3.88 -29.65
CA LEU A 209 13.43 2.44 -29.91
C LEU A 209 12.58 2.05 -31.11
N ASP A 210 13.04 1.02 -31.83
CA ASP A 210 12.25 0.37 -32.86
C ASP A 210 10.88 -0.07 -32.30
N PRO A 211 9.79 0.03 -33.08
CA PRO A 211 8.45 -0.31 -32.61
C PRO A 211 8.33 -1.71 -32.00
N LYS A 212 9.10 -2.67 -32.52
CA LYS A 212 9.19 -4.03 -32.00
C LYS A 212 9.74 -4.04 -30.57
N GLU A 213 10.85 -3.35 -30.33
CA GLU A 213 11.48 -3.31 -29.02
C GLU A 213 10.64 -2.51 -28.02
N ARG A 214 10.02 -1.42 -28.48
CA ARG A 214 9.08 -0.62 -27.68
C ARG A 214 7.85 -1.42 -27.25
N SER A 215 7.37 -2.34 -28.08
CA SER A 215 6.20 -3.19 -27.77
C SER A 215 6.42 -4.15 -26.60
N LYS A 216 7.68 -4.36 -26.18
CA LYS A 216 8.00 -5.15 -24.98
C LYS A 216 7.59 -4.43 -23.70
N ILE A 217 7.38 -3.12 -23.70
CA ILE A 217 6.87 -2.37 -22.54
C ILE A 217 5.37 -2.65 -22.39
N ARG A 218 5.01 -3.51 -21.43
CA ARG A 218 3.63 -3.98 -21.21
C ARG A 218 2.86 -3.15 -20.19
N GLY A 219 3.56 -2.33 -19.43
CA GLY A 219 2.97 -1.44 -18.44
C GLY A 219 3.96 -0.42 -17.92
N ILE A 220 3.45 0.68 -17.38
CA ILE A 220 4.22 1.73 -16.72
C ILE A 220 3.65 1.93 -15.32
N THR A 221 4.46 1.75 -14.29
CA THR A 221 4.07 2.11 -12.91
C THR A 221 4.57 3.51 -12.60
N LEU A 222 3.67 4.34 -12.07
CA LEU A 222 3.94 5.76 -11.82
C LEU A 222 4.47 5.97 -10.41
N LEU A 223 5.64 6.60 -10.31
CA LEU A 223 6.27 7.08 -9.08
C LEU A 223 6.69 5.96 -8.11
N GLY A 224 5.75 5.33 -7.43
CA GLY A 224 5.99 4.47 -6.28
C GLY A 224 4.88 4.68 -5.27
N GLU A 225 5.07 4.17 -4.04
CA GLU A 225 4.11 4.35 -2.94
C GLU A 225 3.91 5.83 -2.59
N LEU A 226 2.99 6.46 -3.32
CA LEU A 226 2.66 7.88 -3.19
C LEU A 226 1.54 8.01 -2.17
N HIS A 227 1.92 8.50 -1.00
CA HIS A 227 1.03 8.77 0.11
C HIS A 227 1.62 9.88 0.97
N HIS A 228 0.79 10.50 1.81
CA HIS A 228 1.30 11.45 2.77
C HIS A 228 2.18 10.77 3.82
N LEU A 229 3.11 11.56 4.35
CA LEU A 229 4.07 11.12 5.36
C LEU A 229 3.76 11.74 6.72
N PHE A 230 4.42 11.21 7.74
CA PHE A 230 4.28 11.54 9.14
C PHE A 230 5.63 11.29 9.84
N PRO A 231 5.91 11.95 10.98
CA PRO A 231 7.15 11.73 11.71
C PRO A 231 7.32 10.28 12.17
N ASN A 232 8.57 9.82 12.23
CA ASN A 232 8.93 8.46 12.60
C ASN A 232 8.22 7.45 11.70
N PHE A 233 8.47 7.51 10.39
CA PHE A 233 7.77 6.73 9.39
C PHE A 233 7.74 5.23 9.74
N GLN A 234 8.86 4.69 10.25
CA GLN A 234 8.98 3.29 10.63
C GLN A 234 8.07 2.85 11.78
N ALA A 235 7.90 3.65 12.84
CA ALA A 235 7.10 3.25 14.01
C ALA A 235 5.80 4.07 14.18
N GLY A 236 5.62 5.12 13.39
CA GLY A 236 4.57 6.12 13.50
C GLY A 236 3.32 5.81 12.68
N MET A 237 3.20 4.62 12.08
CA MET A 237 2.05 4.23 11.24
C MET A 237 0.75 4.01 12.03
N GLY A 238 0.86 3.68 13.31
CA GLY A 238 -0.29 3.35 14.16
C GLY A 238 -1.00 4.56 14.77
N PHE A 239 -1.78 4.31 15.82
CA PHE A 239 -2.62 5.32 16.48
C PHE A 239 -1.95 5.98 17.70
N ASP A 240 -0.76 5.52 18.09
CA ASP A 240 -0.04 6.00 19.26
C ASP A 240 0.73 7.30 19.00
N GLY A 241 1.03 8.03 20.08
CA GLY A 241 1.85 9.24 20.05
C GLY A 241 1.09 10.50 19.61
N LEU A 242 1.86 11.57 19.35
CA LEU A 242 1.31 12.83 18.87
C LEU A 242 0.82 12.67 17.43
N TYR A 243 -0.43 13.05 17.17
CA TYR A 243 -0.97 13.00 15.81
C TYR A 243 -0.36 14.14 14.97
N ARG A 244 0.62 13.76 14.13
CA ARG A 244 1.29 14.64 13.17
C ARG A 244 1.24 13.97 11.81
N VAL A 245 0.68 14.68 10.84
CA VAL A 245 0.56 14.23 9.46
C VAL A 245 0.95 15.38 8.54
N THR A 246 1.34 15.07 7.31
CA THR A 246 1.49 16.06 6.24
C THR A 246 0.21 16.16 5.41
N ASP A 247 -0.09 17.26 4.74
CA ASP A 247 0.78 18.43 4.55
C ASP A 247 0.10 19.71 5.02
N TYR A 248 0.72 20.46 5.94
CA TYR A 248 0.24 21.74 6.48
C TYR A 248 0.96 22.95 5.85
N GLY A 249 1.71 22.73 4.78
CA GLY A 249 2.41 23.79 4.06
C GLY A 249 1.46 24.80 3.42
N PRO A 250 1.96 25.98 3.01
CA PRO A 250 1.13 27.06 2.47
C PRO A 250 0.22 26.63 1.29
N ALA A 251 0.73 25.79 0.40
CA ALA A 251 -0.02 25.25 -0.74
C ALA A 251 -1.22 24.39 -0.30
N SER A 252 -1.03 23.53 0.71
CA SER A 252 -2.11 22.70 1.24
C SER A 252 -3.16 23.50 2.00
N VAL A 253 -2.75 24.50 2.78
CA VAL A 253 -3.70 25.37 3.49
C VAL A 253 -4.55 26.15 2.50
N ALA A 254 -3.93 26.75 1.47
CA ALA A 254 -4.65 27.45 0.41
C ALA A 254 -5.57 26.48 -0.37
N GLY A 255 -5.04 25.32 -0.78
CA GLY A 255 -5.81 24.31 -1.51
C GLY A 255 -7.00 23.77 -0.72
N PHE A 256 -6.86 23.58 0.59
CA PHE A 256 -7.96 23.13 1.44
C PHE A 256 -9.08 24.16 1.52
N ARG A 257 -8.75 25.44 1.62
CA ARG A 257 -9.75 26.53 1.58
C ARG A 257 -10.49 26.56 0.25
N GLU A 258 -9.78 26.41 -0.86
CA GLU A 258 -10.41 26.29 -2.19
C GLU A 258 -11.30 25.05 -2.31
N TYR A 259 -10.84 23.90 -1.79
CA TYR A 259 -11.61 22.67 -1.75
C TYR A 259 -12.93 22.86 -0.99
N LEU A 260 -12.89 23.49 0.19
CA LEU A 260 -14.08 23.80 0.98
C LEU A 260 -14.99 24.81 0.27
N ARG A 261 -14.42 25.87 -0.32
CA ARG A 261 -15.18 26.86 -1.11
C ARG A 261 -15.88 26.18 -2.29
N ALA A 262 -15.20 25.26 -2.97
CA ALA A 262 -15.77 24.50 -4.08
C ALA A 262 -16.88 23.55 -3.64
N ALA A 263 -16.72 22.87 -2.49
CA ALA A 263 -17.67 21.90 -1.97
C ALA A 263 -18.95 22.54 -1.39
N PHE A 264 -18.82 23.64 -0.64
CA PHE A 264 -19.93 24.23 0.10
C PHE A 264 -20.49 25.52 -0.53
N LYS A 265 -19.72 26.18 -1.40
CA LYS A 265 -20.03 27.46 -2.08
C LYS A 265 -20.22 28.67 -1.16
N ARG A 266 -20.86 28.51 0.00
CA ARG A 266 -21.11 29.57 0.99
C ARG A 266 -20.68 29.15 2.39
N ILE A 267 -20.16 30.12 3.13
CA ILE A 267 -19.62 29.87 4.47
C ILE A 267 -20.71 29.49 5.48
N ASP A 268 -21.94 30.01 5.34
CA ASP A 268 -23.08 29.64 6.20
C ASP A 268 -23.44 28.15 6.09
N GLN A 269 -23.32 27.58 4.89
CA GLN A 269 -23.60 26.17 4.65
C GLN A 269 -22.50 25.29 5.25
N PHE A 270 -21.25 25.68 5.06
CA PHE A 270 -20.11 25.01 5.68
C PHE A 270 -20.22 25.02 7.21
N ASN A 271 -20.43 26.20 7.81
CA ASN A 271 -20.58 26.40 9.25
C ASN A 271 -21.68 25.52 9.86
N ARG A 272 -22.83 25.38 9.18
CA ARG A 272 -23.90 24.49 9.62
C ARG A 272 -23.49 23.01 9.64
N VAL A 273 -22.70 22.57 8.66
CA VAL A 273 -22.25 21.17 8.55
C VAL A 273 -21.20 20.84 9.60
N VAL A 274 -20.23 21.73 9.82
CA VAL A 274 -19.16 21.48 10.82
C VAL A 274 -19.53 21.95 12.23
N GLY A 275 -20.67 22.64 12.37
CA GLY A 275 -21.10 23.28 13.62
C GLY A 275 -20.09 24.32 14.10
N ALA A 276 -19.66 25.23 13.24
CA ALA A 276 -18.72 26.30 13.56
C ALA A 276 -19.25 27.66 13.12
N ASP A 277 -18.46 28.71 13.32
CA ASP A 277 -18.80 30.11 13.10
C ASP A 277 -17.66 30.86 12.40
N TYR A 278 -17.12 30.28 11.31
CA TYR A 278 -16.12 30.95 10.49
C TYR A 278 -16.72 32.14 9.74
N ALA A 279 -16.03 33.28 9.73
CA ALA A 279 -16.50 34.48 9.01
C ALA A 279 -16.34 34.36 7.48
N SER A 280 -15.32 33.63 7.02
CA SER A 280 -15.05 33.31 5.61
C SER A 280 -14.28 32.00 5.50
N PHE A 281 -14.17 31.46 4.28
CA PHE A 281 -13.33 30.28 4.03
C PHE A 281 -11.84 30.56 4.31
N ASP A 282 -11.40 31.81 4.22
CA ASP A 282 -10.02 32.20 4.47
C ASP A 282 -9.63 32.13 5.96
N GLU A 283 -10.60 32.08 6.87
CA GLU A 283 -10.36 31.84 8.29
C GLU A 283 -10.13 30.34 8.59
N VAL A 284 -10.54 29.44 7.69
CA VAL A 284 -10.45 28.00 7.94
C VAL A 284 -8.99 27.56 7.86
N MET A 285 -8.55 26.87 8.91
CA MET A 285 -7.26 26.18 9.00
C MET A 285 -7.50 24.67 9.04
N PRO A 286 -6.60 23.85 8.47
CA PRO A 286 -6.62 22.41 8.73
C PRO A 286 -6.56 22.13 10.25
N PRO A 287 -7.36 21.18 10.76
CA PRO A 287 -7.39 20.85 12.19
C PRO A 287 -6.03 20.31 12.61
N SER A 288 -5.47 20.78 13.73
CA SER A 288 -4.07 20.51 14.08
C SER A 288 -3.80 20.36 15.58
N ARG A 289 -4.74 20.76 16.45
CA ARG A 289 -4.59 20.78 17.90
C ARG A 289 -4.91 19.43 18.54
N ASP A 290 -4.31 19.15 19.69
CA ASP A 290 -4.76 18.07 20.56
C ASP A 290 -5.80 18.61 21.57
N ILE A 291 -7.02 18.10 21.48
CA ILE A 291 -8.15 18.48 22.35
C ILE A 291 -7.87 18.22 23.84
N ARG A 292 -6.97 17.30 24.17
CA ARG A 292 -6.68 16.88 25.55
C ARG A 292 -5.62 17.74 26.22
N THR A 293 -4.75 18.38 25.43
CA THR A 293 -3.54 19.03 25.95
C THR A 293 -3.39 20.49 25.50
N GLU A 294 -4.09 20.93 24.46
CA GLU A 294 -3.97 22.28 23.91
C GLU A 294 -5.27 23.08 24.02
N PRO A 295 -5.20 24.39 24.31
CA PRO A 295 -6.36 25.27 24.23
C PRO A 295 -6.81 25.42 22.78
N MET A 296 -8.13 25.51 22.58
CA MET A 296 -8.74 25.70 21.26
C MET A 296 -9.71 26.87 21.27
N ARG A 297 -9.75 27.62 20.17
CA ARG A 297 -10.79 28.65 19.98
C ARG A 297 -12.08 28.01 19.46
N ARG A 298 -11.96 27.04 18.56
CA ARG A 298 -13.10 26.28 18.02
C ARG A 298 -12.90 24.80 18.25
N PHE A 299 -14.01 24.11 18.52
CA PHE A 299 -14.01 22.65 18.61
C PHE A 299 -13.49 21.99 17.32
N THR A 300 -13.62 22.62 16.15
CA THR A 300 -13.11 22.09 14.88
C THR A 300 -11.59 22.15 14.73
N GLU A 301 -10.84 22.67 15.70
CA GLU A 301 -9.37 22.77 15.62
C GLU A 301 -8.65 21.48 15.98
N HIS A 302 -9.32 20.50 16.62
CA HIS A 302 -8.65 19.27 17.06
C HIS A 302 -8.51 18.20 15.98
N ILE A 303 -7.44 17.43 16.05
CA ILE A 303 -7.27 16.20 15.28
C ILE A 303 -6.55 15.15 16.12
N ASP A 304 -7.00 13.90 16.01
CA ASP A 304 -6.29 12.72 16.45
C ASP A 304 -6.60 11.56 15.49
N GLY A 305 -6.05 10.37 15.76
CA GLY A 305 -6.25 9.18 14.91
C GLY A 305 -7.69 8.66 14.85
N PHE A 306 -8.62 9.28 15.59
CA PHE A 306 -10.03 8.86 15.65
C PHE A 306 -10.98 10.02 15.34
N ALA A 307 -10.51 11.26 15.28
CA ALA A 307 -11.34 12.46 15.12
C ALA A 307 -12.19 12.48 13.85
N HIS A 308 -11.86 11.63 12.86
CA HIS A 308 -12.67 11.39 11.67
C HIS A 308 -13.96 10.59 11.93
N GLY A 309 -14.14 10.03 13.12
CA GLY A 309 -15.37 9.37 13.56
C GLY A 309 -15.35 7.84 13.49
N THR A 310 -14.20 7.22 13.25
CA THR A 310 -14.07 5.76 13.23
C THR A 310 -13.05 5.30 14.26
N LEU A 311 -13.35 4.18 14.92
CA LEU A 311 -12.54 3.59 15.96
C LEU A 311 -12.20 2.14 15.59
N PRO A 312 -10.92 1.78 15.35
CA PRO A 312 -10.53 0.38 15.22
C PRO A 312 -10.76 -0.36 16.53
N ILE A 313 -11.38 -1.53 16.41
CA ILE A 313 -11.44 -2.56 17.43
C ILE A 313 -10.62 -3.71 16.87
N SER A 314 -9.41 -3.89 17.38
CA SER A 314 -8.40 -4.74 16.77
C SER A 314 -7.55 -5.46 17.81
N GLY A 315 -6.86 -6.49 17.36
CA GLY A 315 -6.01 -7.30 18.20
C GLY A 315 -5.42 -8.48 17.45
N TRP A 316 -4.97 -9.47 18.22
CA TRP A 316 -4.60 -10.78 17.70
C TRP A 316 -5.20 -11.90 18.55
N ALA A 317 -5.41 -13.06 17.95
CA ALA A 317 -5.84 -14.27 18.62
C ALA A 317 -5.21 -15.49 17.94
N TYR A 318 -4.76 -16.44 18.75
CA TYR A 318 -4.23 -17.72 18.33
C TYR A 318 -5.04 -18.85 18.96
N VAL A 319 -5.47 -19.78 18.11
CA VAL A 319 -6.21 -20.97 18.48
C VAL A 319 -5.40 -22.18 18.03
N PRO A 320 -4.88 -23.00 18.96
CA PRO A 320 -4.13 -24.18 18.60
C PRO A 320 -4.94 -25.11 17.69
N LYS A 321 -4.31 -25.65 16.63
CA LYS A 321 -4.92 -26.60 15.70
C LYS A 321 -6.19 -26.06 15.01
N SER A 322 -6.26 -24.75 14.75
CA SER A 322 -7.31 -24.19 13.90
C SER A 322 -7.33 -24.89 12.53
N LYS A 323 -8.52 -25.10 11.97
CA LYS A 323 -8.65 -25.73 10.65
C LYS A 323 -8.18 -24.75 9.59
N THR A 324 -7.24 -25.18 8.75
CA THR A 324 -6.81 -24.43 7.58
C THR A 324 -8.02 -24.06 6.71
N GLY A 325 -8.15 -22.78 6.36
CA GLY A 325 -9.26 -22.26 5.54
C GLY A 325 -10.55 -21.94 6.29
N GLN A 326 -10.60 -22.12 7.61
CA GLN A 326 -11.73 -21.69 8.45
C GLN A 326 -11.20 -20.86 9.64
N PRO A 327 -10.89 -19.57 9.43
CA PRO A 327 -10.35 -18.73 10.48
C PRO A 327 -11.37 -18.58 11.62
N PRO A 328 -10.92 -18.59 12.90
CA PRO A 328 -11.75 -18.20 14.03
C PRO A 328 -12.37 -16.81 13.82
N ARG A 329 -13.50 -16.55 14.47
CA ARG A 329 -14.22 -15.29 14.31
C ARG A 329 -14.26 -14.52 15.61
N ILE A 330 -14.06 -13.22 15.51
CA ILE A 330 -14.25 -12.28 16.61
C ILE A 330 -15.64 -11.70 16.51
N HIS A 331 -16.35 -11.68 17.62
CA HIS A 331 -17.65 -11.04 17.80
C HIS A 331 -17.50 -9.89 18.77
N VAL A 332 -18.05 -8.73 18.41
CA VAL A 332 -17.98 -7.53 19.24
C VAL A 332 -19.38 -7.10 19.66
N TYR A 333 -19.54 -6.86 20.95
CA TYR A 333 -20.77 -6.39 21.55
C TYR A 333 -20.55 -4.99 22.14
N ARG A 334 -21.48 -4.06 21.91
CA ARG A 334 -21.51 -2.74 22.50
C ARG A 334 -22.69 -2.61 23.43
N ASN A 335 -22.42 -2.41 24.71
CA ASN A 335 -23.41 -2.38 25.78
C ASN A 335 -24.28 -3.66 25.85
N GLY A 336 -23.70 -4.81 25.49
CA GLY A 336 -24.41 -6.09 25.39
C GLY A 336 -25.17 -6.33 24.08
N GLU A 337 -25.20 -5.37 23.14
CA GLU A 337 -25.77 -5.58 21.80
C GLU A 337 -24.70 -5.98 20.79
N PRO A 338 -24.90 -7.01 19.95
CA PRO A 338 -23.94 -7.36 18.90
C PRO A 338 -23.85 -6.24 17.88
N ILE A 339 -22.63 -5.77 17.59
CA ILE A 339 -22.37 -4.70 16.61
C ILE A 339 -21.63 -5.17 15.36
N GLY A 340 -21.00 -6.34 15.41
CA GLY A 340 -20.34 -6.90 14.25
C GLY A 340 -19.39 -8.04 14.59
N GLU A 341 -18.80 -8.57 13.54
CA GLU A 341 -17.93 -9.73 13.57
C GLU A 341 -16.83 -9.61 12.50
N THR A 342 -15.67 -10.18 12.76
CA THR A 342 -14.51 -10.19 11.83
C THR A 342 -13.75 -11.50 11.95
N ALA A 343 -13.02 -11.90 10.92
CA ALA A 343 -12.22 -13.11 10.93
C ALA A 343 -10.79 -12.85 11.46
N VAL A 344 -10.19 -13.83 12.11
CA VAL A 344 -8.78 -13.83 12.50
C VAL A 344 -7.94 -14.36 11.34
N HIS A 345 -7.43 -13.45 10.52
CA HIS A 345 -6.72 -13.79 9.28
C HIS A 345 -5.66 -12.76 8.86
N TRP A 346 -5.62 -11.59 9.48
CA TRP A 346 -4.65 -10.56 9.12
C TRP A 346 -3.24 -10.93 9.60
N GLY A 347 -2.24 -10.59 8.80
CA GLY A 347 -0.85 -10.84 9.14
C GLY A 347 -0.37 -10.00 10.32
N ARG A 348 0.30 -10.64 11.28
CA ARG A 348 0.96 -10.06 12.46
C ARG A 348 2.35 -10.67 12.61
N GLN A 349 3.29 -10.12 11.85
CA GLN A 349 4.70 -10.57 11.87
C GLN A 349 5.37 -10.29 13.21
N ASP A 350 4.98 -9.22 13.89
CA ASP A 350 5.41 -8.90 15.25
C ASP A 350 4.98 -9.98 16.26
N VAL A 351 3.76 -10.51 16.11
CA VAL A 351 3.26 -11.61 16.95
C VAL A 351 4.02 -12.89 16.63
N LEU A 352 4.23 -13.24 15.35
CA LEU A 352 5.01 -14.42 14.98
C LEU A 352 6.46 -14.34 15.48
N ALA A 353 7.09 -13.17 15.42
CA ALA A 353 8.44 -12.96 15.93
C ALA A 353 8.50 -13.13 17.46
N ALA A 354 7.50 -12.64 18.19
CA ALA A 354 7.41 -12.79 19.65
C ALA A 354 6.93 -14.18 20.10
N LYS A 355 6.19 -14.89 19.23
CA LYS A 355 5.59 -16.21 19.46
C LYS A 355 5.87 -17.16 18.29
N PRO A 356 7.14 -17.56 18.05
CA PRO A 356 7.49 -18.44 16.94
C PRO A 356 6.75 -19.79 16.97
N GLU A 357 6.33 -20.23 18.17
CA GLU A 357 5.58 -21.47 18.38
C GLU A 357 4.19 -21.48 17.71
N PHE A 358 3.67 -20.33 17.28
CA PHE A 358 2.41 -20.26 16.53
C PHE A 358 2.57 -20.75 15.08
N GLY A 359 3.77 -20.63 14.51
CA GLY A 359 4.11 -21.11 13.16
C GLY A 359 3.42 -20.38 11.99
N ASP A 360 2.52 -19.43 12.27
CA ASP A 360 1.81 -18.61 11.27
C ASP A 360 1.61 -17.19 11.79
N ALA A 361 1.71 -16.20 10.91
CA ALA A 361 1.50 -14.79 11.20
C ALA A 361 0.02 -14.38 11.14
N ASN A 362 -0.89 -15.20 10.59
CA ASN A 362 -2.31 -14.85 10.40
C ASN A 362 -3.13 -14.91 11.70
N THR A 363 -2.72 -14.13 12.69
CA THR A 363 -3.33 -14.07 14.02
C THR A 363 -4.08 -12.76 14.24
N GLY A 364 -3.98 -11.80 13.32
CA GLY A 364 -4.57 -10.47 13.44
C GLY A 364 -6.05 -10.42 13.08
N TRP A 365 -6.76 -9.50 13.71
CA TRP A 365 -8.15 -9.20 13.42
C TRP A 365 -8.43 -7.70 13.63
N ARG A 366 -9.38 -7.17 12.87
CA ARG A 366 -9.83 -5.77 12.98
C ARG A 366 -11.28 -5.61 12.55
N MET A 367 -12.00 -4.77 13.28
CA MET A 367 -13.32 -4.26 12.94
C MET A 367 -13.36 -2.76 13.24
N ASP A 368 -13.79 -1.95 12.27
CA ASP A 368 -13.88 -0.51 12.45
C ASP A 368 -15.30 -0.09 12.89
N LEU A 369 -15.41 0.58 14.03
CA LEU A 369 -16.66 1.10 14.59
C LEU A 369 -16.85 2.57 14.20
N ASP A 370 -17.93 2.89 13.47
CA ASP A 370 -18.38 4.26 13.26
C ASP A 370 -19.04 4.81 14.54
N PHE A 371 -18.27 5.55 15.34
CA PHE A 371 -18.77 6.06 16.61
C PHE A 371 -19.59 7.35 16.47
N ARG A 372 -19.67 7.95 15.26
CA ARG A 372 -20.51 9.13 15.01
C ARG A 372 -21.99 8.84 15.21
N GLN A 373 -22.37 7.57 15.05
CA GLN A 373 -23.74 7.08 15.23
C GLN A 373 -24.07 6.75 16.69
N LEU A 374 -23.09 6.86 17.60
CA LEU A 374 -23.28 6.54 19.00
C LEU A 374 -23.68 7.80 19.79
N PRO A 375 -24.63 7.69 20.74
CA PRO A 375 -24.92 8.78 21.65
C PRO A 375 -23.71 9.06 22.55
N ALA A 376 -23.55 10.32 22.97
CA ALA A 376 -22.52 10.67 23.94
C ALA A 376 -22.75 9.93 25.27
N GLY A 377 -21.67 9.44 25.87
CA GLY A 377 -21.70 8.64 27.10
C GLY A 377 -20.59 7.60 27.19
N LEU A 378 -20.57 6.87 28.31
CA LEU A 378 -19.69 5.72 28.52
C LEU A 378 -20.34 4.47 27.92
N HIS A 379 -19.61 3.81 27.04
CA HIS A 379 -19.96 2.52 26.44
C HIS A 379 -19.01 1.42 26.93
N ARG A 380 -19.54 0.21 26.99
CA ARG A 380 -18.78 -1.02 27.17
C ARG A 380 -18.69 -1.75 25.84
N LEU A 381 -17.48 -2.12 25.44
CA LEU A 381 -17.22 -3.07 24.36
C LEU A 381 -16.77 -4.40 24.96
N ASP A 382 -17.37 -5.49 24.51
CA ASP A 382 -17.02 -6.85 24.88
C ASP A 382 -16.62 -7.63 23.63
N VAL A 383 -15.47 -8.30 23.70
CA VAL A 383 -14.89 -9.04 22.58
C VAL A 383 -14.94 -10.54 22.89
N PHE A 384 -15.49 -11.31 21.97
CA PHE A 384 -15.57 -12.76 22.05
C PHE A 384 -14.90 -13.41 20.86
N LEU A 385 -14.30 -14.58 21.08
CA LEU A 385 -13.80 -15.46 20.04
C LEU A 385 -14.76 -16.63 19.85
N GLU A 386 -15.10 -16.92 18.60
CA GLU A 386 -15.85 -18.10 18.20
C GLU A 386 -14.92 -19.06 17.43
N THR A 387 -14.73 -20.25 18.00
CA THR A 387 -13.88 -21.31 17.41
C THR A 387 -14.69 -22.36 16.65
N ALA A 388 -15.98 -22.48 16.98
CA ALA A 388 -16.98 -23.28 16.29
C ALA A 388 -18.35 -22.62 16.53
N PRO A 389 -19.36 -22.82 15.66
CA PRO A 389 -20.67 -22.19 15.80
C PRO A 389 -21.25 -22.31 17.21
N GLY A 390 -21.49 -21.17 17.86
CA GLY A 390 -22.02 -21.06 19.21
C GLY A 390 -21.02 -21.28 20.36
N LYS A 391 -19.78 -21.70 20.09
CA LYS A 391 -18.72 -21.85 21.10
C LYS A 391 -17.96 -20.53 21.27
N LEU A 392 -18.48 -19.67 22.13
CA LEU A 392 -17.90 -18.37 22.45
C LEU A 392 -16.94 -18.43 23.65
N THR A 393 -15.80 -17.77 23.54
CA THR A 393 -14.86 -17.49 24.62
C THR A 393 -14.72 -15.97 24.77
N HIS A 394 -14.95 -15.44 25.98
CA HIS A 394 -14.79 -14.00 26.24
C HIS A 394 -13.30 -13.66 26.31
N LEU A 395 -12.85 -12.77 25.44
CA LEU A 395 -11.45 -12.34 25.38
C LEU A 395 -11.17 -11.13 26.27
N GLY A 396 -12.18 -10.29 26.49
CA GLY A 396 -12.06 -9.15 27.39
C GLY A 396 -13.04 -8.03 27.10
N GLN A 397 -12.90 -6.98 27.91
CA GLN A 397 -13.76 -5.79 27.90
C GLN A 397 -12.92 -4.53 27.67
N ARG A 398 -13.52 -3.53 27.01
CA ARG A 398 -13.00 -2.15 26.92
C ARG A 398 -14.09 -1.14 27.26
N GLY A 399 -13.77 -0.19 28.14
CA GLY A 399 -14.62 0.98 28.40
C GLY A 399 -14.18 2.14 27.50
N ILE A 400 -15.12 2.75 26.78
CA ILE A 400 -14.88 3.92 25.94
C ILE A 400 -15.86 5.04 26.28
N ALA A 401 -15.42 6.29 26.14
CA ALA A 401 -16.27 7.47 26.26
C ALA A 401 -16.44 8.13 24.89
N ILE A 402 -17.68 8.24 24.43
CA ILE A 402 -18.02 9.10 23.29
C ILE A 402 -18.39 10.47 23.85
N MET A 403 -17.59 11.48 23.52
CA MET A 403 -17.68 12.80 24.13
C MET A 403 -18.56 13.72 23.28
N ASP A 404 -19.38 14.52 23.95
CA ASP A 404 -20.05 15.64 23.29
C ASP A 404 -19.11 16.83 23.07
N ARG A 405 -19.59 17.83 22.33
CA ARG A 405 -18.79 19.01 21.98
C ARG A 405 -18.50 19.91 23.18
N GLN A 406 -19.32 19.82 24.22
CA GLN A 406 -19.20 20.56 25.46
C GLN A 406 -18.27 19.86 26.46
N GLN A 407 -17.79 18.65 26.11
CA GLN A 407 -17.00 17.78 26.95
C GLN A 407 -17.66 17.51 28.31
N THR A 408 -18.99 17.35 28.32
CA THR A 408 -19.69 17.06 29.58
C THR A 408 -19.27 15.71 30.13
N THR A 409 -19.33 15.54 31.45
CA THR A 409 -18.96 14.27 32.10
C THR A 409 -19.83 13.14 31.56
N PRO A 410 -19.25 12.13 30.88
CA PRO A 410 -20.01 11.10 30.21
C PRO A 410 -20.66 10.17 31.24
N ARG A 411 -21.91 9.78 30.99
CA ARG A 411 -22.66 8.85 31.85
C ARG A 411 -22.69 7.45 31.24
N LEU A 412 -22.67 6.43 32.10
CA LEU A 412 -22.84 5.04 31.66
C LEU A 412 -24.19 4.86 30.98
N LEU A 413 -24.15 4.38 29.74
CA LEU A 413 -25.34 4.06 28.99
C LEU A 413 -25.93 2.70 29.40
N PRO A 414 -27.22 2.45 29.16
CA PRO A 414 -27.88 1.19 29.51
C PRO A 414 -27.15 -0.03 28.97
N GLN A 415 -27.01 -1.06 29.80
CA GLN A 415 -26.30 -2.31 29.48
C GLN A 415 -27.30 -3.47 29.36
N ARG A 416 -27.06 -4.36 28.39
CA ARG A 416 -27.80 -5.62 28.23
C ARG A 416 -26.95 -6.82 28.69
N PRO A 417 -27.58 -7.96 29.04
CA PRO A 417 -26.88 -9.21 29.30
C PRO A 417 -26.04 -9.64 28.08
N LEU A 418 -24.86 -10.20 28.35
CA LEU A 418 -23.97 -10.77 27.35
C LEU A 418 -24.36 -12.22 27.05
N PRO A 419 -23.96 -12.78 25.89
CA PRO A 419 -24.12 -14.20 25.63
C PRO A 419 -23.32 -15.04 26.63
N ALA A 420 -23.74 -16.29 26.82
CA ALA A 420 -22.95 -17.25 27.59
C ALA A 420 -21.61 -17.52 26.87
N ALA A 421 -20.54 -17.62 27.65
CA ALA A 421 -19.21 -17.95 27.16
C ALA A 421 -18.57 -19.06 28.00
N THR A 422 -17.76 -19.88 27.35
CA THR A 422 -16.96 -20.91 28.00
C THR A 422 -15.49 -20.51 27.94
N PRO A 423 -14.80 -20.38 29.08
CA PRO A 423 -13.37 -20.13 29.10
C PRO A 423 -12.61 -21.23 28.36
N ASP A 424 -11.61 -20.85 27.57
CA ASP A 424 -10.73 -21.78 26.87
C ASP A 424 -9.28 -21.35 27.11
N ALA A 425 -8.62 -22.03 28.05
CA ALA A 425 -7.25 -21.71 28.45
C ALA A 425 -6.21 -21.99 27.36
N THR A 426 -6.60 -22.66 26.26
CA THR A 426 -5.70 -22.91 25.13
C THR A 426 -5.63 -21.73 24.16
N VAL A 427 -6.59 -20.82 24.23
CA VAL A 427 -6.62 -19.59 23.43
C VAL A 427 -5.66 -18.56 24.01
N GLN A 428 -4.80 -18.02 23.16
CA GLN A 428 -4.00 -16.84 23.49
C GLN A 428 -4.48 -15.67 22.64
N ALA A 429 -4.68 -14.50 23.25
CA ALA A 429 -5.17 -13.33 22.52
C ALA A 429 -4.78 -12.03 23.21
N HIS A 430 -4.82 -10.94 22.46
CA HIS A 430 -4.70 -9.58 22.96
C HIS A 430 -5.64 -8.64 22.19
N ILE A 431 -6.19 -7.64 22.88
CA ILE A 431 -6.98 -6.57 22.27
C ILE A 431 -6.11 -5.31 22.27
N ASP A 432 -5.64 -4.91 21.10
CA ASP A 432 -4.74 -3.77 20.91
C ASP A 432 -5.50 -2.45 21.04
N PHE A 433 -6.63 -2.32 20.35
CA PHE A 433 -7.50 -1.15 20.40
C PHE A 433 -8.97 -1.53 20.61
N PRO A 434 -9.76 -0.66 21.28
CA PRO A 434 -9.34 0.58 21.93
C PRO A 434 -8.52 0.34 23.21
N GLN A 435 -7.71 1.33 23.60
CA GLN A 435 -7.05 1.33 24.90
C GLN A 435 -8.10 1.47 26.03
N PRO A 436 -7.88 0.87 27.21
CA PRO A 436 -8.82 0.98 28.34
C PRO A 436 -9.10 2.44 28.73
N ALA A 437 -10.36 2.77 29.00
CA ALA A 437 -10.80 4.09 29.48
C ALA A 437 -10.47 5.27 28.54
N SER A 438 -10.49 5.03 27.23
CA SER A 438 -10.24 6.06 26.20
C SER A 438 -11.46 6.95 25.95
N SER A 439 -11.23 8.23 25.63
CA SER A 439 -12.25 9.19 25.18
C SER A 439 -12.09 9.53 23.70
N TYR A 440 -13.21 9.67 22.99
CA TYR A 440 -13.26 9.91 21.55
C TYR A 440 -14.10 11.14 21.23
N TYR A 441 -13.57 12.00 20.36
CA TYR A 441 -14.15 13.28 19.99
C TYR A 441 -14.29 13.33 18.48
N PHE A 442 -15.51 13.45 17.97
CA PHE A 442 -15.72 13.54 16.52
C PHE A 442 -15.54 14.99 16.05
N ASN A 443 -14.60 15.25 15.15
CA ASN A 443 -14.46 16.53 14.47
C ASN A 443 -14.98 16.45 13.02
N PRO A 444 -16.10 17.12 12.67
CA PRO A 444 -16.62 17.09 11.31
C PRO A 444 -15.71 17.75 10.26
N LEU A 445 -14.69 18.52 10.66
CA LEU A 445 -13.70 19.07 9.73
C LEU A 445 -12.65 18.03 9.30
N VAL A 446 -12.36 17.03 10.15
CA VAL A 446 -11.28 16.06 9.91
C VAL A 446 -11.56 15.15 8.69
N PRO A 447 -12.77 14.60 8.47
CA PRO A 447 -13.05 13.86 7.24
C PRO A 447 -12.87 14.69 5.97
N LEU A 448 -13.18 15.99 6.00
CA LEU A 448 -12.96 16.89 4.87
C LEU A 448 -11.47 17.12 4.63
N TRP A 449 -10.68 17.24 5.71
CA TRP A 449 -9.24 17.36 5.64
C TRP A 449 -8.58 16.11 5.05
N HIS A 450 -8.94 14.91 5.52
CA HIS A 450 -8.44 13.65 4.95
C HIS A 450 -8.86 13.48 3.49
N ALA A 451 -10.09 13.84 3.12
CA ALA A 451 -10.55 13.78 1.73
C ALA A 451 -9.73 14.71 0.82
N PHE A 452 -9.41 15.92 1.27
CA PHE A 452 -8.56 16.85 0.53
C PHE A 452 -7.12 16.31 0.38
N ARG A 453 -6.52 15.78 1.46
CA ARG A 453 -5.21 15.13 1.39
C ARG A 453 -5.19 13.98 0.39
N GLY A 454 -6.23 13.13 0.39
CA GLY A 454 -6.39 12.08 -0.61
C GLY A 454 -6.55 12.60 -2.05
N GLN A 455 -7.15 13.79 -2.23
CA GLN A 455 -7.20 14.44 -3.54
C GLN A 455 -5.82 14.89 -4.02
N GLN A 456 -4.94 15.36 -3.13
CA GLN A 456 -3.55 15.73 -3.49
C GLN A 456 -2.77 14.54 -4.06
N VAL A 457 -2.93 13.35 -3.49
CA VAL A 457 -2.34 12.11 -4.03
C VAL A 457 -2.84 11.84 -5.46
N VAL A 458 -4.15 11.93 -5.69
CA VAL A 458 -4.75 11.72 -7.01
C VAL A 458 -4.30 12.76 -8.03
N ASP A 459 -4.21 14.02 -7.65
CA ASP A 459 -3.82 15.12 -8.55
C ASP A 459 -2.35 15.00 -8.97
N TYR A 460 -1.48 14.58 -8.05
CA TYR A 460 -0.08 14.34 -8.37
C TYR A 460 0.11 13.11 -9.28
N LEU A 461 -0.66 12.04 -9.08
CA LEU A 461 -0.70 10.90 -10.01
C LEU A 461 -1.15 11.34 -11.40
N ARG A 462 -2.20 12.16 -11.50
CA ARG A 462 -2.68 12.70 -12.79
C ARG A 462 -1.65 13.58 -13.48
N TYR A 463 -0.87 14.34 -12.73
CA TYR A 463 0.21 15.15 -13.30
C TYR A 463 1.25 14.27 -14.01
N PHE A 464 1.72 13.18 -13.37
CA PHE A 464 2.68 12.26 -13.98
C PHE A 464 2.06 11.36 -15.05
N ASP A 465 0.79 11.00 -14.92
CA ASP A 465 0.03 10.36 -15.99
C ASP A 465 0.03 11.21 -17.25
N GLY A 466 -0.19 12.52 -17.12
CA GLY A 466 -0.11 13.49 -18.21
C GLY A 466 1.30 13.70 -18.79
N VAL A 467 2.37 13.33 -18.07
CA VAL A 467 3.73 13.29 -18.61
C VAL A 467 3.87 12.09 -19.56
N VAL A 468 3.36 10.91 -19.16
CA VAL A 468 3.39 9.71 -20.00
C VAL A 468 2.46 9.84 -21.20
N GLU A 469 1.27 10.42 -21.02
CA GLU A 469 0.28 10.62 -22.09
C GLU A 469 0.80 11.48 -23.26
N LYS A 470 1.77 12.37 -23.00
CA LYS A 470 2.40 13.21 -24.02
C LYS A 470 3.53 12.51 -24.79
N SER A 471 3.88 11.28 -24.43
CA SER A 471 4.91 10.48 -25.09
C SER A 471 4.33 9.52 -26.11
N CYS A 472 5.18 8.82 -26.85
CA CYS A 472 4.77 7.72 -27.73
C CYS A 472 4.25 6.46 -26.98
N LEU A 473 4.33 6.45 -25.65
CA LEU A 473 3.86 5.35 -24.80
C LEU A 473 2.46 5.62 -24.21
N SER A 474 1.71 6.58 -24.75
CA SER A 474 0.37 6.96 -24.29
C SER A 474 -0.63 5.80 -24.25
N ASP A 475 -0.49 4.84 -25.17
CA ASP A 475 -1.31 3.63 -25.28
C ASP A 475 -0.85 2.49 -24.35
N VAL A 476 0.31 2.62 -23.70
CA VAL A 476 0.80 1.64 -22.73
C VAL A 476 -0.02 1.78 -21.44
N PRO A 477 -0.52 0.69 -20.86
CA PRO A 477 -1.23 0.73 -19.59
C PRO A 477 -0.40 1.38 -18.47
N ARG A 478 -0.99 2.36 -17.79
CA ARG A 478 -0.40 3.07 -16.66
C ARG A 478 -1.03 2.59 -15.36
N TYR A 479 -0.22 2.38 -14.33
CA TYR A 479 -0.65 1.86 -13.05
C TYR A 479 -0.22 2.79 -11.93
N THR A 480 -1.07 2.90 -10.90
CA THR A 480 -0.63 3.42 -9.60
C THR A 480 0.39 2.46 -8.98
N HIS A 481 1.03 2.88 -7.90
CA HIS A 481 1.81 2.00 -7.02
C HIS A 481 1.41 2.39 -5.60
N GLN A 482 0.56 1.60 -4.96
CA GLN A 482 -0.06 1.98 -3.69
C GLN A 482 0.06 0.86 -2.68
N ILE A 483 0.62 1.17 -1.53
CA ILE A 483 0.46 0.36 -0.32
C ILE A 483 -1.01 0.35 0.08
N ILE A 484 -1.49 -0.71 0.76
CA ILE A 484 -2.86 -0.80 1.26
C ILE A 484 -2.89 -0.89 2.80
N PRO A 485 -2.82 0.24 3.53
CA PRO A 485 -2.65 0.26 4.98
C PRO A 485 -3.70 -0.50 5.79
N PHE A 486 -4.92 -0.64 5.27
CA PHE A 486 -6.03 -1.29 5.98
C PHE A 486 -5.82 -2.79 6.19
N THR A 487 -4.87 -3.42 5.49
CA THR A 487 -4.55 -4.84 5.67
C THR A 487 -3.62 -5.09 6.86
N ASN A 488 -3.02 -4.03 7.41
CA ASN A 488 -2.36 -4.08 8.71
C ASN A 488 -3.35 -3.60 9.79
N PRO A 489 -3.76 -4.48 10.73
CA PRO A 489 -4.78 -4.13 11.72
C PRO A 489 -4.35 -3.05 12.72
N SER A 490 -3.05 -2.75 12.77
CA SER A 490 -2.47 -1.76 13.69
C SER A 490 -2.21 -0.38 13.06
N TRP A 491 -2.42 -0.21 11.76
CA TRP A 491 -2.12 1.05 11.06
C TRP A 491 -3.33 2.00 10.99
N ASP A 492 -3.08 3.31 11.12
CA ASP A 492 -4.03 4.36 10.78
C ASP A 492 -3.94 4.69 9.29
N THR A 493 -4.94 4.27 8.52
CA THR A 493 -4.94 4.47 7.06
C THR A 493 -5.02 5.94 6.68
N ASN A 494 -5.62 6.79 7.53
CA ASN A 494 -5.78 8.21 7.25
C ASN A 494 -4.44 8.95 7.30
N LYS A 495 -3.40 8.40 7.93
CA LYS A 495 -2.04 8.97 7.88
C LYS A 495 -1.49 8.96 6.46
N PHE A 496 -1.78 7.91 5.69
CA PHE A 496 -1.36 7.75 4.30
C PHE A 496 -2.24 8.56 3.33
N ALA A 497 -3.54 8.65 3.62
CA ALA A 497 -4.52 9.40 2.82
C ALA A 497 -4.53 8.99 1.34
N ILE A 498 -4.74 7.71 1.07
CA ILE A 498 -4.69 7.12 -0.28
C ILE A 498 -6.05 6.63 -0.79
N GLU A 499 -7.12 6.80 -0.02
CA GLU A 499 -8.43 6.23 -0.33
C GLU A 499 -8.98 6.70 -1.69
N GLY A 500 -8.53 7.87 -2.16
CA GLY A 500 -8.84 8.39 -3.49
C GLY A 500 -8.11 7.67 -4.62
N SER A 501 -6.82 7.32 -4.43
CA SER A 501 -6.00 6.64 -5.45
C SER A 501 -6.34 5.16 -5.61
N LEU A 502 -6.99 4.55 -4.62
CA LEU A 502 -7.48 3.17 -4.68
C LEU A 502 -8.81 3.01 -5.46
N ARG A 503 -9.44 4.11 -5.90
CA ARG A 503 -10.65 4.09 -6.72
C ARG A 503 -10.29 4.07 -8.21
N PRO A 504 -11.20 3.63 -9.10
CA PRO A 504 -10.97 3.73 -10.54
C PRO A 504 -10.61 5.16 -10.96
N LEU A 505 -9.42 5.33 -11.55
CA LEU A 505 -8.94 6.58 -12.11
C LEU A 505 -9.03 6.49 -13.64
N LYS A 506 -9.52 7.54 -14.30
CA LYS A 506 -9.54 7.59 -15.76
C LYS A 506 -8.10 7.60 -16.28
N GLY A 507 -7.75 6.66 -17.15
CA GLY A 507 -6.41 6.55 -17.75
C GLY A 507 -5.39 5.77 -16.93
N ILE A 508 -5.65 5.56 -15.63
CA ILE A 508 -4.71 4.88 -14.71
C ILE A 508 -5.40 3.67 -14.09
N ARG A 509 -4.79 2.50 -14.23
CA ARG A 509 -5.24 1.25 -13.59
C ARG A 509 -4.72 1.17 -12.16
N LEU A 510 -5.38 0.36 -11.35
CA LEU A 510 -4.92 0.09 -9.99
C LEU A 510 -3.60 -0.69 -10.07
N GLY A 511 -2.56 -0.20 -9.42
CA GLY A 511 -1.38 -0.98 -9.07
C GLY A 511 -1.11 -0.90 -7.57
N VAL A 512 -0.85 -2.06 -6.97
CA VAL A 512 -0.83 -2.24 -5.50
C VAL A 512 0.35 -3.05 -5.01
N SER A 513 0.87 -2.66 -3.84
CA SER A 513 1.79 -3.45 -3.03
C SER A 513 1.00 -4.31 -2.05
N LEU A 514 1.22 -5.63 -2.07
CA LEU A 514 0.50 -6.59 -1.23
C LEU A 514 1.48 -7.25 -0.24
N TYR A 515 1.14 -7.21 1.04
CA TYR A 515 1.94 -7.77 2.14
C TYR A 515 1.11 -8.74 2.98
N GLY A 516 1.63 -9.94 3.24
CA GLY A 516 0.96 -10.93 4.09
C GLY A 516 -0.27 -11.56 3.42
N GLU A 517 -1.31 -11.85 4.22
CA GLU A 517 -2.55 -12.51 3.76
C GLU A 517 -3.19 -11.93 2.48
N PRO A 518 -3.22 -10.61 2.23
CA PRO A 518 -3.69 -10.03 0.96
C PRO A 518 -3.06 -10.61 -0.32
N THR A 519 -1.88 -11.22 -0.24
CA THR A 519 -1.20 -11.86 -1.38
C THR A 519 -1.74 -13.24 -1.74
N TYR A 520 -2.35 -13.98 -0.79
CA TYR A 520 -2.74 -15.38 -1.01
C TYR A 520 -4.14 -15.72 -0.52
N GLY A 521 -4.71 -14.90 0.35
CA GLY A 521 -6.01 -15.09 0.94
C GLY A 521 -7.12 -14.36 0.17
N GLN A 522 -8.31 -14.34 0.78
CA GLN A 522 -9.54 -13.89 0.11
C GLN A 522 -9.81 -12.40 0.36
N SER A 523 -9.22 -11.81 1.40
CA SER A 523 -9.56 -10.46 1.85
C SER A 523 -9.37 -9.39 0.77
N TYR A 524 -8.28 -9.50 0.00
CA TYR A 524 -7.97 -8.58 -1.09
C TYR A 524 -8.97 -8.71 -2.24
N PHE A 525 -9.36 -9.93 -2.61
CA PHE A 525 -10.32 -10.16 -3.68
C PHE A 525 -11.73 -9.67 -3.29
N ASP A 526 -12.14 -9.90 -2.04
CA ASP A 526 -13.40 -9.38 -1.52
C ASP A 526 -13.41 -7.85 -1.56
N TRP A 527 -12.31 -7.22 -1.13
CA TRP A 527 -12.13 -5.78 -1.23
C TRP A 527 -12.16 -5.28 -2.68
N LEU A 528 -11.45 -5.94 -3.59
CA LEU A 528 -11.35 -5.57 -5.01
C LEU A 528 -12.72 -5.63 -5.70
N SER A 529 -13.49 -6.70 -5.46
CA SER A 529 -14.82 -6.90 -6.02
C SER A 529 -15.79 -5.75 -5.67
N GLY A 530 -15.66 -5.19 -4.47
CA GLY A 530 -16.46 -4.05 -4.00
C GLY A 530 -16.10 -2.71 -4.63
N ARG A 531 -14.97 -2.61 -5.36
CA ARG A 531 -14.44 -1.35 -5.90
C ARG A 531 -14.64 -1.18 -7.40
N GLY A 532 -15.09 -2.23 -8.10
CA GLY A 532 -15.33 -2.19 -9.56
C GLY A 532 -14.07 -2.13 -10.41
N ALA A 533 -12.89 -2.37 -9.83
CA ALA A 533 -11.65 -2.56 -10.59
C ALA A 533 -11.63 -3.98 -11.16
N SER A 534 -11.54 -4.10 -12.48
CA SER A 534 -11.52 -5.40 -13.18
C SER A 534 -10.14 -5.78 -13.72
N ARG A 535 -9.19 -4.84 -13.70
CA ARG A 535 -7.81 -5.01 -14.17
C ARG A 535 -6.88 -4.26 -13.23
N TYR A 536 -5.81 -4.91 -12.79
CA TYR A 536 -4.85 -4.32 -11.87
C TYR A 536 -3.45 -4.92 -12.06
N GLY A 537 -2.45 -4.26 -11.51
CA GLY A 537 -1.08 -4.76 -11.39
C GLY A 537 -0.71 -4.99 -9.93
N ILE A 538 0.09 -6.01 -9.65
CA ILE A 538 0.72 -6.16 -8.34
C ILE A 538 2.14 -5.62 -8.48
N THR A 539 2.37 -4.41 -7.96
CA THR A 539 3.65 -3.71 -8.06
C THR A 539 4.70 -4.28 -7.12
N GLU A 540 4.24 -4.81 -5.99
CA GLU A 540 5.04 -5.54 -5.02
C GLU A 540 4.25 -6.69 -4.39
N PHE A 541 4.85 -7.87 -4.36
CA PHE A 541 4.23 -9.10 -3.87
C PHE A 541 5.08 -9.71 -2.75
N HIS A 542 4.61 -9.57 -1.52
CA HIS A 542 5.32 -9.95 -0.30
C HIS A 542 4.47 -10.89 0.56
N PRO A 543 4.50 -12.21 0.34
CA PRO A 543 3.67 -13.13 1.11
C PRO A 543 4.01 -13.22 2.59
N LEU A 544 5.27 -12.97 2.94
CA LEU A 544 5.79 -13.01 4.31
C LEU A 544 5.49 -14.33 5.04
N LYS A 545 5.41 -15.42 4.29
CA LYS A 545 5.26 -16.78 4.79
C LYS A 545 5.80 -17.79 3.77
N PRO A 546 6.19 -19.00 4.20
CA PRO A 546 6.53 -20.06 3.26
C PRO A 546 5.31 -20.49 2.45
N MET A 547 5.56 -20.87 1.20
CA MET A 547 4.60 -21.52 0.29
C MET A 547 5.30 -22.63 -0.46
N ASP A 548 4.60 -23.73 -0.73
CA ASP A 548 5.06 -24.72 -1.70
C ASP A 548 4.75 -24.29 -3.14
N ALA A 549 5.31 -25.01 -4.13
CA ALA A 549 5.13 -24.68 -5.54
C ALA A 549 3.65 -24.73 -5.99
N ALA A 550 2.85 -25.63 -5.42
CA ALA A 550 1.43 -25.77 -5.77
C ALA A 550 0.59 -24.60 -5.20
N GLU A 551 0.94 -24.10 -4.02
CA GLU A 551 0.36 -22.87 -3.46
C GLU A 551 0.75 -21.65 -4.29
N VAL A 552 2.03 -21.49 -4.66
CA VAL A 552 2.46 -20.39 -5.55
C VAL A 552 1.70 -20.40 -6.88
N GLN A 553 1.54 -21.56 -7.51
CA GLN A 553 0.72 -21.71 -8.74
C GLN A 553 -0.73 -21.27 -8.51
N ARG A 554 -1.39 -21.78 -7.45
CA ARG A 554 -2.78 -21.41 -7.14
C ARG A 554 -2.94 -19.92 -6.86
N VAL A 555 -1.97 -19.27 -6.23
CA VAL A 555 -1.98 -17.83 -5.95
C VAL A 555 -1.86 -17.02 -7.25
N MET A 556 -0.91 -17.37 -8.14
CA MET A 556 -0.80 -16.74 -9.45
C MET A 556 -2.08 -16.90 -10.27
N GLU A 557 -2.65 -18.11 -10.31
CA GLU A 557 -3.91 -18.39 -10.99
C GLU A 557 -5.10 -17.64 -10.38
N ALA A 558 -5.14 -17.49 -9.05
CA ALA A 558 -6.18 -16.72 -8.37
C ALA A 558 -6.10 -15.24 -8.77
N HIS A 559 -4.92 -14.63 -8.72
CA HIS A 559 -4.74 -13.25 -9.15
C HIS A 559 -5.06 -13.06 -10.64
N ALA A 560 -4.58 -13.94 -11.51
CA ALA A 560 -4.87 -13.89 -12.94
C ALA A 560 -6.39 -13.94 -13.22
N ARG A 561 -7.12 -14.83 -12.54
CA ARG A 561 -8.59 -14.95 -12.66
C ARG A 561 -9.35 -13.71 -12.16
N HIS A 562 -8.78 -12.95 -11.24
CA HIS A 562 -9.37 -11.71 -10.73
C HIS A 562 -8.90 -10.45 -11.50
N GLY A 563 -8.14 -10.62 -12.59
CA GLY A 563 -7.75 -9.54 -13.48
C GLY A 563 -6.37 -8.94 -13.22
N ALA A 564 -5.49 -9.62 -12.47
CA ALA A 564 -4.08 -9.22 -12.41
C ALA A 564 -3.44 -9.35 -13.79
N GLU A 565 -2.78 -8.29 -14.24
CA GLU A 565 -2.10 -8.25 -15.54
C GLU A 565 -0.61 -8.52 -15.40
N PHE A 566 -0.03 -8.11 -14.27
CA PHE A 566 1.32 -8.46 -13.89
C PHE A 566 1.45 -8.66 -12.38
N LEU A 567 2.48 -9.40 -11.99
CA LEU A 567 2.91 -9.62 -10.61
C LEU A 567 4.41 -9.37 -10.51
N SER A 568 4.79 -8.40 -9.69
CA SER A 568 6.18 -8.03 -9.42
C SER A 568 6.54 -8.33 -7.96
N PHE A 569 7.71 -8.92 -7.75
CA PHE A 569 8.35 -9.18 -6.45
C PHE A 569 9.83 -8.84 -6.56
N PHE A 570 10.51 -8.57 -5.45
CA PHE A 570 11.95 -8.30 -5.47
C PHE A 570 12.72 -9.60 -5.72
N LEU A 571 13.69 -9.55 -6.63
CA LEU A 571 14.58 -10.65 -6.97
C LEU A 571 16.02 -10.12 -6.91
N GLU A 572 16.89 -10.85 -6.22
CA GLU A 572 18.31 -10.47 -6.19
C GLU A 572 19.00 -10.82 -7.52
N PRO A 573 19.94 -9.97 -7.96
CA PRO A 573 20.68 -10.14 -9.21
C PRO A 573 21.65 -11.33 -9.11
N ARG A 574 21.66 -12.20 -10.12
CA ARG A 574 22.66 -13.28 -10.18
C ARG A 574 23.36 -13.30 -11.52
N TRP A 575 24.68 -13.15 -11.48
CA TRP A 575 25.54 -13.30 -12.65
C TRP A 575 26.19 -14.69 -12.63
N ASN A 576 25.78 -15.54 -13.57
CA ASN A 576 26.23 -16.93 -13.68
C ASN A 576 26.06 -17.71 -12.35
N GLY A 577 24.95 -17.45 -11.65
CA GLY A 577 24.63 -18.09 -10.37
C GLY A 577 25.27 -17.44 -9.14
N HIS A 578 26.18 -16.48 -9.31
CA HIS A 578 26.77 -15.72 -8.21
C HIS A 578 25.95 -14.45 -7.93
N LEU A 579 25.65 -14.20 -6.66
CA LEU A 579 25.01 -12.98 -6.20
C LEU A 579 25.86 -11.76 -6.60
N VAL A 580 25.24 -10.77 -7.24
CA VAL A 580 25.89 -9.46 -7.44
C VAL A 580 25.70 -8.65 -6.16
N PRO A 581 26.77 -8.25 -5.45
CA PRO A 581 26.61 -7.64 -4.13
C PRO A 581 25.84 -6.31 -4.14
N ARG A 582 24.93 -6.15 -3.18
CA ARG A 582 24.28 -4.89 -2.79
C ARG A 582 23.91 -4.94 -1.30
N GLY A 583 23.33 -3.85 -0.79
CA GLY A 583 22.50 -3.92 0.41
C GLY A 583 21.32 -4.87 0.16
N HIS A 584 21.34 -6.03 0.81
CA HIS A 584 20.40 -7.12 0.60
C HIS A 584 18.97 -6.71 1.00
N ASN A 585 18.01 -6.86 0.09
CA ASN A 585 16.62 -6.53 0.39
C ASN A 585 15.99 -7.67 1.22
N ILE A 586 15.54 -7.39 2.43
CA ILE A 586 15.01 -8.44 3.33
C ILE A 586 13.79 -9.19 2.75
N PHE A 587 13.10 -8.61 1.77
CA PHE A 587 11.93 -9.21 1.11
C PHE A 587 12.22 -9.83 -0.26
N SER A 588 13.48 -9.82 -0.72
CA SER A 588 13.82 -10.38 -2.03
C SER A 588 13.79 -11.90 -2.02
N PHE A 589 13.18 -12.47 -3.05
CA PHE A 589 13.24 -13.90 -3.30
C PHE A 589 14.65 -14.22 -3.78
N ASP A 590 15.45 -14.81 -2.91
CA ASP A 590 16.82 -15.22 -3.19
C ASP A 590 17.12 -16.50 -2.39
N PRO A 591 17.81 -17.50 -2.97
CA PRO A 591 18.10 -18.75 -2.27
C PRO A 591 18.95 -18.59 -0.99
N ASP A 592 19.64 -17.46 -0.82
CA ASP A 592 20.45 -17.17 0.37
C ASP A 592 19.70 -16.26 1.38
N ASN A 593 18.44 -15.87 1.09
CA ASN A 593 17.61 -15.04 1.97
C ASN A 593 16.64 -15.88 2.84
N ALA A 594 17.05 -16.22 4.06
CA ALA A 594 16.19 -16.94 5.01
C ALA A 594 15.08 -16.06 5.66
N LEU A 595 15.10 -14.74 5.48
CA LEU A 595 14.12 -13.86 6.09
C LEU A 595 12.77 -14.00 5.40
N PHE A 596 11.69 -14.03 6.19
CA PHE A 596 10.31 -14.12 5.71
C PHE A 596 10.04 -15.27 4.73
N ALA A 597 10.83 -16.35 4.83
CA ALA A 597 10.81 -17.53 3.95
C ALA A 597 11.11 -17.23 2.46
N SER A 598 11.89 -16.19 2.19
CA SER A 598 12.17 -15.75 0.83
C SER A 598 12.96 -16.78 0.01
N ASP A 599 13.85 -17.55 0.64
CA ASP A 599 14.57 -18.67 0.03
C ASP A 599 13.63 -19.80 -0.43
N GLN A 600 12.64 -20.12 0.40
CA GLN A 600 11.61 -21.10 0.05
C GLN A 600 10.70 -20.57 -1.05
N LEU A 601 10.30 -19.29 -0.99
CA LEU A 601 9.48 -18.66 -2.02
C LEU A 601 10.22 -18.62 -3.37
N TYR A 602 11.53 -18.37 -3.37
CA TYR A 602 12.38 -18.47 -4.56
C TYR A 602 12.33 -19.89 -5.16
N ARG A 603 12.61 -20.93 -4.35
CA ARG A 603 12.61 -22.33 -4.80
C ARG A 603 11.23 -22.76 -5.31
N SER A 604 10.17 -22.44 -4.59
CA SER A 604 8.79 -22.74 -4.96
C SER A 604 8.35 -22.03 -6.24
N THR A 605 8.80 -20.79 -6.46
CA THR A 605 8.57 -20.06 -7.72
C THR A 605 9.31 -20.73 -8.88
N GLN A 606 10.57 -21.12 -8.69
CA GLN A 606 11.34 -21.86 -9.69
C GLN A 606 10.66 -23.18 -10.07
N GLU A 607 10.21 -23.97 -9.07
CA GLU A 607 9.48 -25.21 -9.28
C GLU A 607 8.11 -24.98 -9.94
N ALA A 608 7.40 -23.91 -9.58
CA ALA A 608 6.13 -23.54 -10.16
C ALA A 608 6.24 -23.23 -11.67
N LEU A 609 7.35 -22.61 -12.08
CA LEU A 609 7.66 -22.26 -13.46
C LEU A 609 8.27 -23.41 -14.27
N ALA A 610 8.85 -24.42 -13.61
CA ALA A 610 9.51 -25.54 -14.26
C ALA A 610 8.53 -26.43 -15.03
N PRO A 611 8.96 -27.07 -16.13
CA PRO A 611 8.19 -28.12 -16.80
C PRO A 611 7.82 -29.24 -15.84
N SER A 612 6.61 -29.80 -15.94
CA SER A 612 6.20 -30.96 -15.15
C SER A 612 7.20 -32.11 -15.34
N ARG A 613 7.81 -32.60 -14.26
CA ARG A 613 8.62 -33.82 -14.29
C ARG A 613 7.70 -34.96 -14.74
N ARG A 614 8.02 -35.59 -15.87
CA ARG A 614 7.34 -36.80 -16.35
C ARG A 614 7.66 -37.99 -15.49
#